data_AF-A0A958VR99-F1
#
_entry.id   AF-A0A958VR99-F1
#
_cell.length_a   1.000
_cell.length_b   1.000
_cell.length_c   1.000
_cell.angle_alpha   90.00
_cell.angle_beta   90.00
_cell.angle_gamma   90.00
#
_symmetry.space_group_name_H-M   'P 1'
#
loop_
_entity.id
_entity.type
_entity.pdbx_description
1 polymer ?
#
loop_
_entity_poly.entity_id
_entity_poly.type
_entity_poly.pdbx_seq_one_letter_code
_entity_poly.pdbx_strand_id
1 'polypeptide(L)'
;CKSCMQACPYDALYIDPDNNTAAKCNYCAHRVDVGREPACVTVCPEHAIIAGDMENPHTEISMLLARQQVKVRKPEKGTKPNLFYIDGDEASLNPQATDKSGPSLWNSQARGVGHYAKAAEKMIGTNNDIDLLQMVIDNELQAAYQKKETENPNYIDVLNGKARRVYDTPDKGILWGWEVTAYIMTKAIAAGAFLIPFLAMLLGYEVSTNAKLWSAGISLVFLALTGLFLVMDLDRPDRFLNVLLRPQWNSWLVRGGYTITIFGLLVTVWGASNFFGWNIPEKPLQWVIAVFAVLLAIYTAFLFAQAKGRDFWQSPSLALHMLVHSVMAGAAVFALVLLVTGNENWMSILGMTLIIALAVNIFTMVTELTMTHPSTAAHTVVEMITKGRYKNMFWIVAVILGNVLPLALLIFAPSATVLTIAAVLVLIGIYATEKIWVEAPQRIPLA
;
A
#
# COMPACT_ATOMS: atom_id res chain seq x y z
N CYS A 1 10.40 -5.17 -2.53
CA CYS A 1 9.53 -4.10 -3.07
C CYS A 1 8.18 -4.61 -3.55
N LYS A 2 8.04 -5.77 -4.23
CA LYS A 2 6.75 -6.40 -4.57
C LYS A 2 5.75 -5.51 -5.36
N SER A 3 6.17 -4.33 -5.82
CA SER A 3 5.29 -3.32 -6.41
C SER A 3 4.65 -3.78 -7.72
N CYS A 4 5.35 -4.60 -8.50
CA CYS A 4 4.81 -5.18 -9.74
C CYS A 4 3.63 -6.13 -9.49
N MET A 5 3.62 -6.84 -8.36
CA MET A 5 2.50 -7.72 -7.97
C MET A 5 1.27 -6.89 -7.63
N GLN A 6 1.44 -5.80 -6.88
CA GLN A 6 0.36 -4.86 -6.57
C GLN A 6 -0.17 -4.13 -7.81
N ALA A 7 0.71 -3.85 -8.77
CA ALA A 7 0.32 -3.22 -10.03
C ALA A 7 -0.44 -4.15 -10.97
N CYS A 8 -0.35 -5.47 -10.81
CA CYS A 8 -1.00 -6.44 -11.66
C CYS A 8 -2.50 -6.52 -11.37
N PRO A 9 -3.39 -6.10 -12.29
CA PRO A 9 -4.83 -6.14 -12.05
C PRO A 9 -5.42 -7.56 -12.08
N TYR A 10 -4.64 -8.55 -12.53
CA TYR A 10 -5.02 -9.94 -12.74
C TYR A 10 -4.44 -10.91 -11.71
N ASP A 11 -3.69 -10.40 -10.73
CA ASP A 11 -2.92 -11.20 -9.78
C ASP A 11 -2.07 -12.32 -10.42
N ALA A 12 -1.45 -12.06 -11.58
CA ALA A 12 -0.74 -13.11 -12.32
C ALA A 12 0.74 -13.31 -11.90
N LEU A 13 1.29 -12.39 -11.09
CA LEU A 13 2.68 -12.42 -10.64
C LEU A 13 2.81 -13.06 -9.25
N TYR A 14 3.86 -13.81 -9.00
CA TYR A 14 4.20 -14.39 -7.69
C TYR A 14 5.69 -14.20 -7.39
N ILE A 15 6.10 -14.40 -6.14
CA ILE A 15 7.53 -14.47 -5.78
C ILE A 15 7.97 -15.92 -5.86
N ASP A 16 8.97 -16.18 -6.69
CA ASP A 16 9.60 -17.49 -6.79
C ASP A 16 10.44 -17.73 -5.51
N PRO A 17 10.15 -18.78 -4.73
CA PRO A 17 10.80 -19.04 -3.44
C PRO A 17 12.27 -19.43 -3.58
N ASP A 18 12.72 -19.87 -4.76
CA ASP A 18 14.10 -20.31 -4.94
C ASP A 18 15.05 -19.13 -5.18
N ASN A 19 14.57 -18.09 -5.87
CA ASN A 19 15.39 -16.94 -6.27
C ASN A 19 14.97 -15.61 -5.63
N ASN A 20 13.81 -15.56 -4.95
CA ASN A 20 13.21 -14.35 -4.39
C ASN A 20 12.99 -13.24 -5.43
N THR A 21 12.60 -13.62 -6.64
CA THR A 21 12.28 -12.68 -7.73
C THR A 21 10.82 -12.80 -8.15
N ALA A 22 10.28 -11.69 -8.65
CA ALA A 22 8.93 -11.69 -9.20
C ALA A 22 8.92 -12.48 -10.52
N ALA A 23 8.11 -13.53 -10.56
CA ALA A 23 7.92 -14.40 -11.70
C ALA A 23 6.46 -14.37 -12.17
N LYS A 24 6.26 -14.73 -13.44
CA LYS A 24 4.96 -14.88 -14.08
C LYS A 24 5.06 -15.98 -15.14
N CYS A 25 3.93 -16.38 -15.70
CA CYS A 25 3.93 -17.23 -16.89
C CYS A 25 4.82 -16.63 -17.98
N ASN A 26 5.81 -17.41 -18.43
CA ASN A 26 6.72 -17.07 -19.53
C ASN A 26 6.26 -17.69 -20.85
N TYR A 27 4.97 -18.03 -20.96
CA TYR A 27 4.36 -18.65 -22.14
C TYR A 27 5.05 -19.96 -22.57
N CYS A 28 5.62 -20.68 -21.60
CA CYS A 28 6.43 -21.87 -21.86
C CYS A 28 7.51 -21.62 -22.93
N ALA A 29 8.26 -20.52 -22.86
CA ALA A 29 9.28 -20.13 -23.84
C ALA A 29 10.14 -21.31 -24.33
N HIS A 30 10.68 -22.11 -23.40
CA HIS A 30 11.47 -23.32 -23.69
C HIS A 30 10.79 -24.38 -24.60
N ARG A 31 9.45 -24.41 -24.67
CA ARG A 31 8.67 -25.28 -25.57
C ARG A 31 8.41 -24.59 -26.91
N VAL A 32 8.00 -23.33 -26.86
CA VAL A 32 7.69 -22.54 -28.06
C VAL A 32 8.93 -22.37 -28.93
N ASP A 33 10.11 -22.16 -28.32
CA ASP A 33 11.39 -22.02 -29.02
C ASP A 33 11.78 -23.27 -29.83
N VAL A 34 11.27 -24.45 -29.47
CA VAL A 34 11.49 -25.72 -30.19
C VAL A 34 10.28 -26.14 -31.03
N GLY A 35 9.36 -25.21 -31.31
CA GLY A 35 8.18 -25.44 -32.14
C GLY A 35 7.08 -26.28 -31.47
N ARG A 36 7.07 -26.38 -30.14
CA ARG A 36 6.01 -27.06 -29.37
C ARG A 36 5.04 -26.07 -28.77
N GLU A 37 3.78 -26.46 -28.66
CA GLU A 37 2.77 -25.66 -27.97
C GLU A 37 3.03 -25.55 -26.45
N PRO A 38 2.57 -24.46 -25.81
CA PRO A 38 2.60 -24.32 -24.36
C PRO A 38 1.92 -25.50 -23.65
N ALA A 39 2.42 -25.85 -22.46
CA ALA A 39 1.93 -27.00 -21.72
C ALA A 39 0.43 -26.91 -21.38
N CYS A 40 -0.08 -25.71 -21.10
CA CYS A 40 -1.50 -25.47 -20.81
C CYS A 40 -2.41 -25.75 -22.00
N VAL A 41 -1.92 -25.59 -23.24
CA VAL A 41 -2.67 -25.89 -24.47
C VAL A 41 -2.72 -27.40 -24.67
N THR A 42 -1.56 -28.06 -24.64
CA THR A 42 -1.47 -29.52 -24.87
C THR A 42 -2.22 -30.34 -23.83
N VAL A 43 -2.34 -29.86 -22.58
CA VAL A 43 -3.03 -30.59 -21.51
C VAL A 43 -4.55 -30.33 -21.48
N CYS A 44 -5.05 -29.34 -22.22
CA CYS A 44 -6.46 -28.97 -22.18
C CYS A 44 -7.29 -30.01 -22.95
N PRO A 45 -8.12 -30.83 -22.28
CA PRO A 45 -8.85 -31.90 -22.96
C PRO A 45 -9.90 -31.36 -23.95
N GLU A 46 -10.53 -30.24 -23.60
CA GLU A 46 -11.56 -29.58 -24.40
C GLU A 46 -10.98 -28.60 -25.44
N HIS A 47 -9.65 -28.46 -25.53
CA HIS A 47 -8.98 -27.50 -26.43
C HIS A 47 -9.49 -26.05 -26.26
N ALA A 48 -9.93 -25.69 -25.05
CA ALA A 48 -10.48 -24.38 -24.73
C ALA A 48 -9.41 -23.26 -24.64
N ILE A 49 -8.12 -23.61 -24.62
CA ILE A 49 -7.02 -22.66 -24.55
C ILE A 49 -6.33 -22.63 -25.91
N ILE A 50 -6.41 -21.49 -26.61
CA ILE A 50 -5.80 -21.29 -27.92
C ILE A 50 -4.65 -20.29 -27.78
N ALA A 51 -3.48 -20.70 -28.25
CA ALA A 51 -2.23 -19.97 -28.14
C ALA A 51 -1.67 -19.68 -29.54
N GLY A 52 -1.06 -18.51 -29.72
CA GLY A 52 -0.44 -18.16 -30.99
C GLY A 52 -0.03 -16.70 -31.08
N ASP A 53 0.54 -16.36 -32.24
CA ASP A 53 0.88 -14.98 -32.60
C ASP A 53 -0.37 -14.25 -33.11
N MET A 54 -0.76 -13.18 -32.41
CA MET A 54 -1.93 -12.35 -32.76
C MET A 54 -1.64 -11.34 -33.87
N GLU A 55 -0.37 -11.16 -34.25
CA GLU A 55 0.04 -10.27 -35.34
C GLU A 55 0.05 -11.00 -36.69
N ASN A 56 0.09 -12.33 -36.68
CA ASN A 56 0.01 -13.15 -37.87
C ASN A 56 -1.46 -13.50 -38.19
N PRO A 57 -2.03 -13.03 -39.32
CA PRO A 57 -3.44 -13.26 -39.65
C PRO A 57 -3.76 -14.73 -40.01
N HIS A 58 -2.75 -15.57 -40.24
CA HIS A 58 -2.93 -16.99 -40.55
C HIS A 58 -3.06 -17.88 -39.30
N THR A 59 -2.84 -17.34 -38.10
CA THR A 59 -2.96 -18.11 -36.86
C THR A 59 -4.42 -18.25 -36.43
N GLU A 60 -4.72 -19.34 -35.74
CA GLU A 60 -6.07 -19.62 -35.23
C GLU A 60 -6.57 -18.51 -34.29
N ILE A 61 -5.69 -18.02 -33.40
CA ILE A 61 -6.02 -16.94 -32.47
C ILE A 61 -6.42 -15.65 -33.20
N SER A 62 -5.70 -15.25 -34.24
CA SER A 62 -6.02 -14.05 -35.03
C SER A 62 -7.35 -14.19 -35.76
N MET A 63 -7.61 -15.37 -36.33
CA MET A 63 -8.88 -15.65 -36.98
C MET A 63 -10.05 -15.65 -36.00
N LEU A 64 -9.87 -16.15 -34.77
CA LEU A 64 -10.89 -16.13 -33.73
C LEU A 64 -11.17 -14.72 -33.22
N LEU A 65 -10.12 -13.94 -32.94
CA LEU A 65 -10.26 -12.54 -32.53
C LEU A 65 -11.00 -11.69 -33.57
N ALA A 66 -10.85 -12.02 -34.86
CA ALA A 66 -11.56 -11.32 -35.95
C ALA A 66 -13.03 -11.74 -36.11
N ARG A 67 -13.39 -12.96 -35.68
CA ARG A 67 -14.73 -13.54 -35.92
C ARG A 67 -15.64 -13.54 -34.70
N GLN A 68 -15.07 -13.64 -33.50
CA GLN A 68 -15.82 -13.82 -32.25
C GLN A 68 -15.89 -12.53 -31.45
N GLN A 69 -16.96 -12.38 -30.67
CA GLN A 69 -17.00 -11.36 -29.63
C GLN A 69 -16.18 -11.83 -28.43
N VAL A 70 -15.18 -11.05 -28.06
CA VAL A 70 -14.29 -11.37 -26.94
C VAL A 70 -14.43 -10.36 -25.81
N LYS A 71 -14.22 -10.84 -24.59
CA LYS A 71 -14.16 -10.04 -23.38
C LYS A 71 -12.76 -10.11 -22.76
N VAL A 72 -12.43 -9.10 -21.99
CA VAL A 72 -11.18 -9.00 -21.21
C VAL A 72 -11.51 -8.69 -19.76
N ARG A 73 -10.63 -9.05 -18.84
CA ARG A 73 -10.77 -8.69 -17.44
C ARG A 73 -10.37 -7.23 -17.22
N LYS A 74 -11.16 -6.50 -16.41
CA LYS A 74 -10.92 -5.12 -15.99
C LYS A 74 -10.58 -4.15 -17.14
N PRO A 75 -11.43 -4.06 -18.18
CA PRO A 75 -11.19 -3.17 -19.32
C PRO A 75 -10.96 -1.70 -18.92
N GLU A 76 -11.59 -1.25 -17.83
CA GLU A 76 -11.45 0.09 -17.25
C GLU A 76 -10.01 0.46 -16.83
N LYS A 77 -9.11 -0.53 -16.68
CA LYS A 77 -7.69 -0.28 -16.34
C LYS A 77 -6.81 0.04 -17.54
N GLY A 78 -7.31 -0.13 -18.77
CA GLY A 78 -6.60 0.23 -20.00
C GLY A 78 -5.27 -0.50 -20.19
N THR A 79 -5.12 -1.72 -19.67
CA THR A 79 -3.87 -2.48 -19.63
C THR A 79 -3.55 -3.26 -20.91
N LYS A 80 -4.39 -3.16 -21.95
CA LYS A 80 -4.23 -3.85 -23.26
C LYS A 80 -3.74 -5.31 -23.10
N PRO A 81 -4.52 -6.19 -22.45
CA PRO A 81 -4.10 -7.56 -22.18
C PRO A 81 -3.99 -8.39 -23.45
N ASN A 82 -3.19 -9.46 -23.38
CA ASN A 82 -3.03 -10.48 -24.42
C ASN A 82 -3.84 -11.75 -24.12
N LEU A 83 -4.87 -11.64 -23.27
CA LEU A 83 -5.75 -12.75 -22.88
C LEU A 83 -7.19 -12.33 -23.10
N PHE A 84 -7.89 -13.12 -23.91
CA PHE A 84 -9.24 -12.85 -24.38
C PHE A 84 -10.13 -14.06 -24.08
N TYR A 85 -11.38 -13.79 -23.71
CA TYR A 85 -12.36 -14.82 -23.38
C TYR A 85 -13.51 -14.75 -24.38
N ILE A 86 -13.79 -15.88 -25.05
CA ILE A 86 -15.00 -16.07 -25.87
C ILE A 86 -16.10 -16.54 -24.91
N ASP A 87 -17.29 -15.95 -25.01
CA ASP A 87 -18.45 -16.26 -24.14
C ASP A 87 -18.19 -16.14 -22.63
N GLY A 88 -17.23 -15.29 -22.22
CA GLY A 88 -16.95 -15.05 -20.81
C GLY A 88 -18.13 -14.41 -20.08
N ASP A 89 -18.70 -15.10 -19.09
CA ASP A 89 -19.74 -14.54 -18.22
C ASP A 89 -19.13 -13.65 -17.12
N GLU A 90 -19.95 -12.78 -16.52
CA GLU A 90 -19.46 -11.85 -15.50
C GLU A 90 -19.00 -12.57 -14.23
N ALA A 91 -19.65 -13.67 -13.84
CA ALA A 91 -19.32 -14.42 -12.64
C ALA A 91 -17.94 -15.11 -12.75
N SER A 92 -17.53 -15.48 -13.95
CA SER A 92 -16.20 -16.03 -14.25
C SER A 92 -15.11 -14.97 -14.37
N LEU A 93 -15.43 -13.76 -14.87
CA LEU A 93 -14.44 -12.71 -15.11
C LEU A 93 -14.20 -11.79 -13.91
N ASN A 94 -15.21 -11.61 -13.05
CA ASN A 94 -15.19 -10.75 -11.88
C ASN A 94 -15.04 -11.55 -10.57
N PRO A 95 -13.87 -11.50 -9.90
CA PRO A 95 -13.64 -12.18 -8.61
C PRO A 95 -14.52 -11.70 -7.46
N GLN A 96 -15.28 -10.63 -7.63
CA GLN A 96 -16.20 -10.14 -6.61
C GLN A 96 -17.66 -10.53 -6.88
N ALA A 97 -17.95 -11.16 -8.03
CA ALA A 97 -19.31 -11.55 -8.39
C ALA A 97 -19.85 -12.76 -7.59
N THR A 98 -18.95 -13.50 -6.93
CA THR A 98 -19.30 -14.63 -6.07
C THR A 98 -18.66 -14.47 -4.69
N ASP A 99 -19.38 -14.89 -3.65
CA ASP A 99 -18.83 -14.90 -2.29
C ASP A 99 -17.65 -15.88 -2.20
N LYS A 100 -16.67 -15.55 -1.36
CA LYS A 100 -15.61 -16.50 -1.01
C LYS A 100 -16.25 -17.65 -0.23
N SER A 101 -16.25 -18.85 -0.81
CA SER A 101 -16.38 -20.06 -0.01
C SER A 101 -15.16 -20.12 0.91
N GLY A 102 -15.37 -20.50 2.17
CA GLY A 102 -14.30 -20.63 3.14
C GLY A 102 -13.13 -21.50 2.62
N PRO A 103 -12.04 -21.58 3.39
CA PRO A 103 -10.86 -22.29 2.95
C PRO A 103 -11.17 -23.74 2.58
N SER A 104 -10.65 -24.15 1.43
CA SER A 104 -10.86 -25.44 0.79
C SER A 104 -9.53 -25.94 0.23
N LEU A 105 -9.52 -27.21 -0.15
CA LEU A 105 -8.35 -27.87 -0.73
C LEU A 105 -7.79 -27.11 -1.95
N TRP A 106 -8.66 -26.45 -2.72
CA TRP A 106 -8.30 -25.83 -3.99
C TRP A 106 -8.06 -24.31 -3.92
N ASN A 107 -8.54 -23.62 -2.88
CA ASN A 107 -8.41 -22.16 -2.74
C ASN A 107 -7.31 -21.71 -1.75
N SER A 108 -6.70 -22.64 -1.00
CA SER A 108 -5.68 -22.30 0.00
C SER A 108 -4.27 -22.52 -0.55
N GLN A 109 -3.40 -21.49 -0.51
CA GLN A 109 -1.97 -21.67 -0.82
C GLN A 109 -1.25 -22.56 0.20
N ALA A 110 -1.78 -22.62 1.41
CA ALA A 110 -1.20 -23.35 2.53
C ALA A 110 -1.36 -24.88 2.43
N ARG A 111 -2.30 -25.39 1.61
CA ARG A 111 -2.55 -26.85 1.47
C ARG A 111 -2.94 -27.29 0.04
N GLY A 112 -2.90 -26.38 -0.95
CA GLY A 112 -3.41 -26.63 -2.31
C GLY A 112 -2.39 -27.16 -3.32
N VAL A 113 -2.83 -27.30 -4.57
CA VAL A 113 -1.98 -27.73 -5.70
C VAL A 113 -1.28 -26.55 -6.37
N GLY A 114 0.05 -26.64 -6.48
CA GLY A 114 0.89 -25.68 -7.18
C GLY A 114 2.36 -25.86 -6.80
N HIS A 115 3.28 -25.47 -7.68
CA HIS A 115 4.72 -25.58 -7.42
C HIS A 115 5.15 -24.89 -6.10
N TYR A 116 4.39 -23.87 -5.68
CA TYR A 116 4.69 -22.99 -4.55
C TYR A 116 3.90 -23.30 -3.26
N ALA A 117 2.98 -24.26 -3.28
CA ALA A 117 2.18 -24.62 -2.09
C ALA A 117 3.06 -25.08 -0.91
N LYS A 118 4.12 -25.85 -1.21
CA LYS A 118 5.12 -26.31 -0.22
C LYS A 118 5.93 -25.18 0.42
N ALA A 119 6.10 -24.05 -0.28
CA ALA A 119 6.81 -22.89 0.26
C ALA A 119 5.88 -22.06 1.16
N ALA A 120 4.61 -21.93 0.78
CA ALA A 120 3.58 -21.34 1.61
C ALA A 120 3.38 -22.13 2.92
N GLU A 121 3.41 -23.47 2.87
CA GLU A 121 3.41 -24.35 4.06
C GLU A 121 4.54 -24.02 5.05
N LYS A 122 5.75 -23.71 4.56
CA LYS A 122 6.89 -23.34 5.41
C LYS A 122 6.77 -21.96 6.06
N MET A 123 5.98 -21.05 5.48
CA MET A 123 5.77 -19.70 6.01
C MET A 123 4.64 -19.63 7.07
N ILE A 124 3.86 -20.71 7.25
CA ILE A 124 2.75 -20.79 8.21
C ILE A 124 3.19 -20.42 9.65
N GLY A 125 4.44 -20.71 10.03
CA GLY A 125 4.96 -20.43 11.37
C GLY A 125 5.50 -19.01 11.62
N THR A 126 5.39 -18.07 10.67
CA THR A 126 6.02 -16.73 10.79
C THR A 126 5.05 -15.57 11.08
N ASN A 127 3.74 -15.76 10.89
CA ASN A 127 2.73 -14.72 11.13
C ASN A 127 1.58 -15.24 12.00
N ASN A 128 1.32 -14.59 13.14
CA ASN A 128 0.24 -14.93 14.07
C ASN A 128 -1.17 -14.92 13.43
N ASP A 129 -1.35 -14.18 12.32
CA ASP A 129 -2.60 -14.11 11.58
C ASP A 129 -2.92 -15.39 10.81
N ILE A 130 -1.91 -16.18 10.41
CA ILE A 130 -2.10 -17.43 9.65
C ILE A 130 -2.55 -18.55 10.58
N ASP A 131 -2.06 -18.59 11.83
CA ASP A 131 -2.40 -19.61 12.81
C ASP A 131 -3.86 -19.49 13.30
N LEU A 132 -4.35 -18.25 13.46
CA LEU A 132 -5.76 -17.96 13.73
C LEU A 132 -6.66 -18.32 12.54
N LEU A 133 -6.21 -18.01 11.32
CA LEU A 133 -6.90 -18.47 10.11
C LEU A 133 -6.95 -19.99 10.13
N GLN A 134 -5.82 -20.69 10.23
CA GLN A 134 -5.69 -22.15 10.24
C GLN A 134 -6.59 -22.82 11.28
N MET A 135 -6.65 -22.29 12.50
CA MET A 135 -7.60 -22.77 13.53
C MET A 135 -9.06 -22.57 13.14
N VAL A 136 -9.42 -21.43 12.53
CA VAL A 136 -10.77 -21.21 12.01
C VAL A 136 -11.07 -22.12 10.83
N ILE A 137 -10.09 -22.36 9.94
CA ILE A 137 -10.20 -23.32 8.82
C ILE A 137 -10.48 -24.72 9.36
N ASP A 138 -9.67 -25.19 10.30
CA ASP A 138 -9.75 -26.54 10.84
C ASP A 138 -11.07 -26.73 11.64
N ASN A 139 -11.52 -25.69 12.36
CA ASN A 139 -12.81 -25.70 13.04
C ASN A 139 -14.00 -25.64 12.07
N GLU A 140 -13.94 -24.84 11.01
CA GLU A 140 -15.00 -24.75 9.98
C GLU A 140 -15.05 -26.02 9.13
N LEU A 141 -13.91 -26.63 8.79
CA LEU A 141 -13.85 -27.93 8.13
C LEU A 141 -14.46 -29.01 9.03
N GLN A 142 -14.12 -29.04 10.32
CA GLN A 142 -14.74 -29.97 11.27
C GLN A 142 -16.25 -29.74 11.40
N ALA A 143 -16.70 -28.48 11.44
CA ALA A 143 -18.12 -28.15 11.47
C ALA A 143 -18.83 -28.51 10.15
N ALA A 144 -18.17 -28.36 9.01
CA ALA A 144 -18.68 -28.77 7.70
C ALA A 144 -18.77 -30.30 7.57
N TYR A 145 -17.79 -31.04 8.11
CA TYR A 145 -17.84 -32.51 8.20
C TYR A 145 -18.90 -33.02 9.19
N GLN A 146 -19.25 -32.24 10.22
CA GLN A 146 -20.31 -32.58 11.18
C GLN A 146 -21.73 -32.18 10.74
N LYS A 147 -21.88 -31.43 9.63
CA LYS A 147 -23.20 -30.97 9.17
C LYS A 147 -24.02 -32.15 8.63
N LYS A 148 -25.07 -32.50 9.38
CA LYS A 148 -26.01 -33.61 9.13
C LYS A 148 -26.51 -33.64 7.68
N GLU A 149 -26.47 -34.81 7.04
CA GLU A 149 -26.88 -35.09 5.63
C GLU A 149 -28.31 -34.66 5.25
N THR A 150 -29.15 -34.29 6.22
CA THR A 150 -30.60 -34.06 6.03
C THR A 150 -30.99 -32.64 5.60
N GLU A 151 -30.09 -31.67 5.64
CA GLU A 151 -30.30 -30.37 5.01
C GLU A 151 -29.20 -30.15 3.99
N ASN A 152 -29.49 -30.44 2.71
CA ASN A 152 -28.57 -30.16 1.62
C ASN A 152 -28.91 -28.78 1.05
N PRO A 153 -28.31 -27.66 1.54
CA PRO A 153 -28.58 -26.31 1.03
C PRO A 153 -28.26 -26.19 -0.46
N ASN A 154 -27.46 -27.12 -1.00
CA ASN A 154 -27.00 -27.16 -2.38
C ASN A 154 -28.14 -27.33 -3.41
N TYR A 155 -29.31 -27.85 -3.04
CA TYR A 155 -30.44 -27.99 -3.98
C TYR A 155 -31.10 -26.64 -4.31
N ILE A 156 -31.15 -25.71 -3.34
CA ILE A 156 -31.85 -24.43 -3.48
C ILE A 156 -31.02 -23.43 -4.32
N ASP A 157 -29.69 -23.47 -4.21
CA ASP A 157 -28.82 -22.53 -4.94
C ASP A 157 -28.73 -22.82 -6.45
N VAL A 158 -28.78 -24.10 -6.85
CA VAL A 158 -28.81 -24.51 -8.27
C VAL A 158 -30.11 -24.06 -8.94
N LEU A 159 -31.23 -24.07 -8.21
CA LEU A 159 -32.53 -23.61 -8.71
C LEU A 159 -32.64 -22.09 -8.79
N ASN A 160 -31.91 -21.36 -7.93
CA ASN A 160 -31.94 -19.89 -7.89
C ASN A 160 -30.99 -19.22 -8.90
N GLY A 161 -30.20 -20.00 -9.67
CA GLY A 161 -29.28 -19.46 -10.67
C GLY A 161 -28.16 -18.58 -10.10
N LYS A 162 -27.87 -18.67 -8.80
CA LYS A 162 -26.75 -17.94 -8.19
C LYS A 162 -25.44 -18.64 -8.51
N ALA A 163 -24.52 -17.93 -9.16
CA ALA A 163 -23.18 -18.44 -9.43
C ALA A 163 -22.45 -18.77 -8.13
N ARG A 164 -21.79 -19.93 -8.08
CA ARG A 164 -21.04 -20.40 -6.91
C ARG A 164 -19.57 -20.59 -7.27
N ARG A 165 -18.69 -20.15 -6.37
CA ARG A 165 -17.26 -20.39 -6.49
C ARG A 165 -16.90 -21.83 -6.12
N VAL A 166 -16.43 -22.60 -7.10
CA VAL A 166 -16.01 -24.01 -6.94
C VAL A 166 -14.48 -24.12 -6.89
N TYR A 167 -13.81 -23.44 -7.81
CA TYR A 167 -12.36 -23.27 -7.82
C TYR A 167 -12.04 -21.80 -7.62
N ASP A 168 -11.01 -21.51 -6.84
CA ASP A 168 -10.55 -20.15 -6.60
C ASP A 168 -9.04 -20.06 -6.79
N THR A 169 -8.57 -18.86 -7.12
CA THR A 169 -7.14 -18.64 -7.10
C THR A 169 -6.63 -18.59 -5.67
N PRO A 170 -5.46 -19.18 -5.40
CA PRO A 170 -4.97 -19.23 -4.04
C PRO A 170 -4.61 -17.83 -3.50
N ASP A 171 -5.14 -17.46 -2.32
CA ASP A 171 -4.90 -16.14 -1.71
C ASP A 171 -3.41 -15.92 -1.41
N LYS A 172 -2.88 -14.77 -1.86
CA LYS A 172 -1.47 -14.38 -1.67
C LYS A 172 -1.21 -13.62 -0.37
N GLY A 173 -2.27 -13.28 0.36
CA GLY A 173 -2.18 -12.52 1.60
C GLY A 173 -1.68 -11.09 1.40
N ILE A 174 -1.15 -10.52 2.47
CA ILE A 174 -0.62 -9.15 2.49
C ILE A 174 0.85 -9.20 2.08
N LEU A 175 1.18 -8.57 0.94
CA LEU A 175 2.55 -8.52 0.42
C LEU A 175 3.35 -7.38 1.05
N TRP A 176 2.67 -6.25 1.30
CA TRP A 176 3.22 -5.09 1.99
C TRP A 176 2.71 -5.07 3.42
N GLY A 177 3.54 -5.57 4.32
CA GLY A 177 3.26 -5.68 5.75
C GLY A 177 3.59 -4.40 6.52
N TRP A 178 4.01 -4.60 7.77
CA TRP A 178 4.29 -3.51 8.72
C TRP A 178 5.48 -2.65 8.30
N GLU A 179 6.41 -3.20 7.50
CA GLU A 179 7.60 -2.52 7.00
C GLU A 179 7.21 -1.29 6.17
N VAL A 180 6.14 -1.42 5.38
CA VAL A 180 5.64 -0.36 4.53
C VAL A 180 5.01 0.76 5.34
N THR A 181 4.18 0.41 6.32
CA THR A 181 3.62 1.37 7.27
C THR A 181 4.72 2.10 8.04
N ALA A 182 5.74 1.39 8.49
CA ALA A 182 6.85 1.95 9.25
C ALA A 182 7.68 2.96 8.42
N TYR A 183 8.00 2.63 7.17
CA TYR A 183 8.74 3.57 6.33
C TYR A 183 7.89 4.79 5.94
N ILE A 184 6.57 4.65 5.76
CA ILE A 184 5.69 5.79 5.46
C ILE A 184 5.65 6.77 6.65
N MET A 185 5.50 6.24 7.87
CA MET A 185 5.50 7.04 9.10
C MET A 185 6.85 7.73 9.32
N THR A 186 7.97 6.99 9.25
CA THR A 186 9.30 7.58 9.45
C THR A 186 9.62 8.64 8.39
N LYS A 187 9.22 8.41 7.14
CA LYS A 187 9.34 9.39 6.06
C LYS A 187 8.50 10.64 6.32
N ALA A 188 7.26 10.47 6.79
CA ALA A 188 6.37 11.57 7.15
C ALA A 188 6.97 12.44 8.26
N ILE A 189 7.57 11.80 9.28
CA ILE A 189 8.33 12.48 10.34
C ILE A 189 9.54 13.21 9.76
N ALA A 190 10.33 12.57 8.87
CA ALA A 190 11.53 13.17 8.31
C ALA A 190 11.23 14.45 7.49
N ALA A 191 10.21 14.41 6.62
CA ALA A 191 9.74 15.57 5.87
C ALA A 191 9.13 16.64 6.79
N GLY A 192 8.30 16.23 7.75
CA GLY A 192 7.62 17.11 8.69
C GLY A 192 8.58 17.86 9.62
N ALA A 193 9.64 17.17 10.07
CA ALA A 193 10.67 17.73 10.92
C ALA A 193 11.43 18.90 10.27
N PHE A 194 11.46 18.97 8.93
CA PHE A 194 11.96 20.15 8.22
C PHE A 194 10.85 21.19 7.95
N LEU A 195 9.67 20.73 7.51
CA LEU A 195 8.58 21.62 7.11
C LEU A 195 8.07 22.51 8.25
N ILE A 196 8.04 22.02 9.49
CA ILE A 196 7.48 22.77 10.62
C ILE A 196 8.31 24.02 10.98
N PRO A 197 9.63 23.91 11.23
CA PRO A 197 10.47 25.09 11.42
C PRO A 197 10.50 26.01 10.20
N PHE A 198 10.44 25.44 8.99
CA PHE A 198 10.34 26.22 7.76
C PHE A 198 9.05 27.06 7.70
N LEU A 199 7.90 26.49 8.07
CA LEU A 199 6.64 27.21 8.18
C LEU A 199 6.68 28.30 9.25
N ALA A 200 7.32 28.04 10.40
CA ALA A 200 7.50 29.06 11.44
C ALA A 200 8.34 30.26 10.92
N MET A 201 9.43 29.97 10.20
CA MET A 201 10.26 31.02 9.57
C MET A 201 9.48 31.80 8.50
N LEU A 202 8.62 31.12 7.72
CA LEU A 202 7.79 31.76 6.70
C LEU A 202 6.72 32.68 7.31
N LEU A 203 6.24 32.36 8.51
CA LEU A 203 5.32 33.20 9.29
C LEU A 203 6.03 34.35 10.04
N GLY A 204 7.35 34.50 9.89
CA GLY A 204 8.13 35.59 10.47
C GLY A 204 8.64 35.34 11.89
N TYR A 205 8.57 34.10 12.40
CA TYR A 205 9.13 33.76 13.70
C TYR A 205 10.63 33.47 13.61
N GLU A 206 11.37 33.89 14.64
CA GLU A 206 12.78 33.55 14.78
C GLU A 206 12.94 32.13 15.33
N VAL A 207 13.57 31.27 14.53
CA VAL A 207 13.89 29.89 14.91
C VAL A 207 15.35 29.83 15.35
N SER A 208 15.58 29.37 16.59
CA SER A 208 16.92 29.27 17.17
C SER A 208 17.83 28.32 16.38
N THR A 209 19.15 28.54 16.44
CA THR A 209 20.12 27.62 15.81
C THR A 209 20.00 26.21 16.38
N ASN A 210 19.69 26.08 17.68
CA ASN A 210 19.46 24.79 18.32
C ASN A 210 18.24 24.07 17.70
N ALA A 211 17.11 24.77 17.53
CA ALA A 211 15.92 24.21 16.89
C ALA A 211 16.18 23.80 15.43
N LYS A 212 17.00 24.57 14.69
CA LYS A 212 17.44 24.20 13.32
C LYS A 212 18.29 22.91 13.33
N LEU A 213 19.18 22.74 14.30
CA LEU A 213 19.99 21.51 14.43
C LEU A 213 19.14 20.30 14.83
N TRP A 214 18.17 20.47 15.74
CA TRP A 214 17.21 19.42 16.06
C TRP A 214 16.37 19.02 14.86
N SER A 215 15.91 20.00 14.07
CA SER A 215 15.23 19.76 12.80
C SER A 215 16.05 18.90 11.86
N ALA A 216 17.31 19.29 11.60
CA ALA A 216 18.21 18.52 10.73
C ALA A 216 18.48 17.11 11.29
N GLY A 217 18.76 17.00 12.58
CA GLY A 217 19.05 15.71 13.24
C GLY A 217 17.88 14.74 13.17
N ILE A 218 16.67 15.19 13.52
CA ILE A 218 15.45 14.38 13.45
C ILE A 218 15.16 13.98 12.01
N SER A 219 15.22 14.92 11.06
CA SER A 219 15.03 14.62 9.64
C SER A 219 16.00 13.53 9.17
N LEU A 220 17.29 13.61 9.49
CA LEU A 220 18.29 12.64 9.04
C LEU A 220 18.15 11.27 9.72
N VAL A 221 17.88 11.23 11.02
CA VAL A 221 17.67 9.97 11.76
C VAL A 221 16.46 9.23 11.21
N PHE A 222 15.32 9.91 11.05
CA PHE A 222 14.11 9.28 10.53
C PHE A 222 14.24 8.94 9.04
N LEU A 223 14.95 9.73 8.24
CA LEU A 223 15.25 9.40 6.85
C LEU A 223 16.15 8.16 6.73
N ALA A 224 17.12 8.00 7.63
CA ALA A 224 17.96 6.80 7.70
C ALA A 224 17.12 5.57 8.09
N LEU A 225 16.19 5.69 9.05
CA LEU A 225 15.23 4.64 9.38
C LEU A 225 14.32 4.29 8.19
N THR A 226 13.86 5.29 7.43
CA THR A 226 13.12 5.06 6.18
C THR A 226 13.96 4.26 5.19
N GLY A 227 15.23 4.62 5.01
CA GLY A 227 16.17 3.87 4.16
C GLY A 227 16.35 2.42 4.61
N LEU A 228 16.50 2.19 5.92
CA LEU A 228 16.64 0.85 6.51
C LEU A 228 15.40 -0.02 6.23
N PHE A 229 14.20 0.51 6.51
CA PHE A 229 12.95 -0.22 6.28
C PHE A 229 12.69 -0.46 4.79
N LEU A 230 13.07 0.47 3.91
CA LEU A 230 13.00 0.28 2.46
C LEU A 230 13.89 -0.87 1.99
N VAL A 231 15.11 -0.98 2.52
CA VAL A 231 16.02 -2.10 2.17
C VAL A 231 15.49 -3.42 2.72
N MET A 232 14.89 -3.42 3.91
CA MET A 232 14.31 -4.60 4.54
C MET A 232 13.05 -5.13 3.80
N ASP A 233 12.25 -4.25 3.18
CA ASP A 233 11.12 -4.65 2.32
C ASP A 233 11.57 -5.31 0.99
N LEU A 234 12.85 -5.19 0.62
CA LEU A 234 13.38 -5.88 -0.55
C LEU A 234 13.66 -7.35 -0.22
N ASP A 235 12.99 -8.29 -0.89
CA ASP A 235 13.36 -9.72 -0.81
C ASP A 235 14.78 -10.00 -1.37
N ARG A 236 15.36 -9.04 -2.11
CA ARG A 236 16.73 -9.05 -2.65
C ARG A 236 17.49 -7.77 -2.27
N PRO A 237 17.92 -7.62 -1.00
CA PRO A 237 18.59 -6.41 -0.53
C PRO A 237 19.97 -6.22 -1.19
N ASP A 238 20.59 -7.30 -1.67
CA ASP A 238 21.85 -7.29 -2.44
C ASP A 238 21.79 -6.41 -3.69
N ARG A 239 20.58 -6.20 -4.24
CA ARG A 239 20.35 -5.44 -5.47
C ARG A 239 19.92 -4.00 -5.24
N PHE A 240 19.84 -3.51 -4.00
CA PHE A 240 19.25 -2.21 -3.72
C PHE A 240 19.96 -1.07 -4.47
N LEU A 241 21.30 -1.13 -4.59
CA LEU A 241 22.09 -0.13 -5.30
C LEU A 241 21.71 0.00 -6.78
N ASN A 242 21.11 -1.04 -7.39
CA ASN A 242 20.65 -0.96 -8.77
C ASN A 242 19.55 0.08 -8.97
N VAL A 243 18.78 0.41 -7.91
CA VAL A 243 17.76 1.49 -7.98
C VAL A 243 18.43 2.83 -8.28
N LEU A 244 19.64 3.06 -7.76
CA LEU A 244 20.41 4.28 -8.00
C LEU A 244 21.30 4.15 -9.25
N LEU A 245 21.99 3.02 -9.42
CA LEU A 245 22.98 2.81 -10.47
C LEU A 245 22.38 2.45 -11.85
N ARG A 246 21.14 1.92 -11.89
CA ARG A 246 20.44 1.53 -13.12
C ARG A 246 18.99 2.04 -13.10
N PRO A 247 18.78 3.37 -13.16
CA PRO A 247 17.47 3.97 -12.93
C PRO A 247 16.50 3.71 -14.09
N GLN A 248 15.27 3.32 -13.75
CA GLN A 248 14.12 3.33 -14.65
C GLN A 248 13.22 4.52 -14.33
N TRP A 249 13.37 5.63 -15.06
CA TRP A 249 12.78 6.94 -14.75
C TRP A 249 11.25 7.00 -14.78
N ASN A 250 10.59 6.00 -15.35
CA ASN A 250 9.13 5.87 -15.34
C ASN A 250 8.59 5.30 -14.01
N SER A 251 9.45 4.71 -13.17
CA SER A 251 9.05 4.15 -11.88
C SER A 251 9.07 5.20 -10.76
N TRP A 252 7.98 5.31 -10.00
CA TRP A 252 7.95 6.19 -8.82
C TRP A 252 8.85 5.67 -7.68
N LEU A 253 9.18 4.37 -7.66
CA LEU A 253 10.15 3.82 -6.71
C LEU A 253 11.54 4.45 -6.91
N VAL A 254 11.99 4.55 -8.18
CA VAL A 254 13.28 5.15 -8.54
C VAL A 254 13.26 6.64 -8.22
N ARG A 255 12.21 7.36 -8.64
CA ARG A 255 12.05 8.80 -8.33
C ARG A 255 12.08 9.05 -6.83
N GLY A 256 11.37 8.24 -6.04
CA GLY A 256 11.37 8.29 -4.58
C GLY A 256 12.76 8.06 -3.97
N GLY A 257 13.51 7.08 -4.47
CA GLY A 257 14.90 6.83 -4.04
C GLY A 257 15.80 8.05 -4.25
N TYR A 258 15.74 8.69 -5.42
CA TYR A 258 16.48 9.93 -5.69
C TYR A 258 16.01 11.10 -4.82
N THR A 259 14.71 11.24 -4.58
CA THR A 259 14.16 12.27 -3.67
C THR A 259 14.70 12.10 -2.25
N ILE A 260 14.76 10.87 -1.72
CA ILE A 260 15.33 10.56 -0.39
C ILE A 260 16.82 10.96 -0.37
N THR A 261 17.60 10.55 -1.36
CA THR A 261 19.04 10.84 -1.41
C THR A 261 19.31 12.35 -1.51
N ILE A 262 18.61 13.07 -2.38
CA ILE A 262 18.80 14.51 -2.57
C ILE A 262 18.34 15.27 -1.32
N PHE A 263 17.18 14.93 -0.76
CA PHE A 263 16.70 15.54 0.48
C PHE A 263 17.67 15.33 1.64
N GLY A 264 18.15 14.10 1.83
CA GLY A 264 19.14 13.80 2.87
C GLY A 264 20.44 14.57 2.66
N LEU A 265 20.91 14.71 1.42
CA LEU A 265 22.10 15.52 1.11
C LEU A 265 21.88 17.00 1.45
N LEU A 266 20.76 17.58 1.03
CA LEU A 266 20.47 19.00 1.26
C LEU A 266 20.30 19.32 2.74
N VAL A 267 19.59 18.48 3.50
CA VAL A 267 19.46 18.62 4.96
C VAL A 267 20.81 18.45 5.64
N THR A 268 21.65 17.53 5.18
CA THR A 268 23.03 17.37 5.70
C THR A 268 23.85 18.64 5.48
N VAL A 269 23.82 19.22 4.28
CA VAL A 269 24.53 20.46 3.94
C VAL A 269 24.01 21.62 4.79
N TRP A 270 22.68 21.74 4.96
CA TRP A 270 22.07 22.78 5.78
C TRP A 270 22.42 22.64 7.27
N GLY A 271 22.32 21.43 7.83
CA GLY A 271 22.73 21.14 9.20
C GLY A 271 24.21 21.42 9.45
N ALA A 272 25.09 20.97 8.54
CA ALA A 272 26.52 21.25 8.61
C ALA A 272 26.83 22.76 8.51
N SER A 273 26.12 23.49 7.65
CA SER A 273 26.27 24.95 7.53
C SER A 273 25.95 25.65 8.85
N ASN A 274 24.88 25.23 9.55
CA ASN A 274 24.49 25.79 10.84
C ASN A 274 25.46 25.37 11.98
N PHE A 275 26.08 24.19 11.88
CA PHE A 275 27.02 23.69 12.87
C PHE A 275 28.42 24.33 12.75
N PHE A 276 28.95 24.46 11.53
CA PHE A 276 30.28 25.01 11.25
C PHE A 276 30.29 26.51 10.98
N GLY A 277 29.12 27.15 10.87
CA GLY A 277 29.00 28.57 10.56
C GLY A 277 29.42 28.93 9.13
N TRP A 278 29.17 28.04 8.16
CA TRP A 278 29.46 28.33 6.76
C TRP A 278 28.52 29.41 6.21
N ASN A 279 29.07 30.36 5.45
CA ASN A 279 28.33 31.49 4.90
C ASN A 279 27.58 31.14 3.59
N ILE A 280 26.78 30.08 3.62
CA ILE A 280 25.92 29.66 2.51
C ILE A 280 24.63 30.47 2.59
N PRO A 281 24.07 30.96 1.46
CA PRO A 281 22.79 31.64 1.48
C PRO A 281 21.67 30.71 1.99
N GLU A 282 21.21 30.94 3.23
CA GLU A 282 20.27 30.05 3.91
C GLU A 282 18.89 30.02 3.25
N LYS A 283 18.34 31.19 2.89
CA LYS A 283 16.96 31.29 2.37
C LYS A 283 16.74 30.48 1.07
N PRO A 284 17.59 30.62 0.03
CA PRO A 284 17.45 29.80 -1.18
C PRO A 284 17.56 28.30 -0.88
N LEU A 285 18.51 27.91 -0.02
CA LEU A 285 18.73 26.51 0.34
C LEU A 285 17.48 25.93 1.04
N GLN A 286 16.88 26.67 1.98
CA GLN A 286 15.67 26.26 2.68
C GLN A 286 14.47 26.07 1.74
N TRP A 287 14.29 26.96 0.76
CA TRP A 287 13.24 26.80 -0.25
C TRP A 287 13.44 25.55 -1.10
N VAL A 288 14.67 25.26 -1.51
CA VAL A 288 14.98 24.03 -2.24
C VAL A 288 14.69 22.80 -1.38
N ILE A 289 15.11 22.80 -0.11
CA ILE A 289 14.81 21.70 0.82
C ILE A 289 13.31 21.56 1.02
N ALA A 290 12.55 22.66 1.15
CA ALA A 290 11.10 22.63 1.32
C ALA A 290 10.40 21.96 0.13
N VAL A 291 10.82 22.26 -1.10
CA VAL A 291 10.30 21.58 -2.30
C VAL A 291 10.59 20.08 -2.23
N PHE A 292 11.82 19.68 -1.91
CA PHE A 292 12.16 18.27 -1.76
C PHE A 292 11.47 17.60 -0.57
N ALA A 293 11.17 18.32 0.51
CA ALA A 293 10.41 17.83 1.66
C ALA A 293 8.94 17.56 1.30
N VAL A 294 8.31 18.47 0.53
CA VAL A 294 6.96 18.25 -0.01
C VAL A 294 6.97 17.06 -0.98
N LEU A 295 7.94 16.98 -1.89
CA LEU A 295 8.11 15.84 -2.78
C LEU A 295 8.29 14.53 -2.00
N LEU A 296 9.10 14.54 -0.94
CA LEU A 296 9.31 13.41 -0.03
C LEU A 296 7.99 12.99 0.66
N ALA A 297 7.16 13.95 1.08
CA ALA A 297 5.86 13.66 1.67
C ALA A 297 4.92 12.99 0.65
N ILE A 298 4.82 13.52 -0.58
CA ILE A 298 3.78 13.09 -1.54
C ILE A 298 4.16 11.93 -2.46
N TYR A 299 5.45 11.65 -2.73
CA TYR A 299 5.83 10.66 -3.76
C TYR A 299 5.24 9.26 -3.52
N THR A 300 5.03 8.89 -2.25
CA THR A 300 4.47 7.57 -1.90
C THR A 300 3.02 7.43 -2.37
N ALA A 301 2.22 8.50 -2.37
CA ALA A 301 0.88 8.47 -2.96
C ALA A 301 0.94 8.11 -4.45
N PHE A 302 1.93 8.65 -5.18
CA PHE A 302 2.10 8.32 -6.58
C PHE A 302 2.63 6.90 -6.81
N LEU A 303 3.43 6.36 -5.88
CA LEU A 303 3.82 4.96 -5.88
C LEU A 303 2.60 4.04 -5.70
N PHE A 304 1.69 4.38 -4.79
CA PHE A 304 0.42 3.68 -4.62
C PHE A 304 -0.48 3.81 -5.85
N ALA A 305 -0.62 5.00 -6.43
CA ALA A 305 -1.40 5.21 -7.64
C ALA A 305 -0.85 4.44 -8.86
N GLN A 306 0.45 4.12 -8.89
CA GLN A 306 1.03 3.24 -9.92
C GLN A 306 0.53 1.79 -9.84
N ALA A 307 0.02 1.36 -8.68
CA ALA A 307 -0.54 0.03 -8.51
C ALA A 307 -1.96 -0.06 -9.09
N LYS A 308 -2.06 -0.12 -10.42
CA LYS A 308 -3.33 -0.14 -11.17
C LYS A 308 -4.31 -1.25 -10.75
N GLY A 309 -3.82 -2.34 -10.17
CA GLY A 309 -4.65 -3.43 -9.68
C GLY A 309 -5.44 -3.09 -8.41
N ARG A 310 -5.05 -2.04 -7.68
CA ARG A 310 -5.67 -1.63 -6.40
C ARG A 310 -6.36 -0.28 -6.57
N ASP A 311 -7.68 -0.33 -6.66
CA ASP A 311 -8.48 0.83 -7.08
C ASP A 311 -8.53 1.93 -6.02
N PHE A 312 -8.57 1.56 -4.75
CA PHE A 312 -8.59 2.49 -3.63
C PHE A 312 -7.34 3.40 -3.61
N TRP A 313 -6.17 2.86 -3.97
CA TRP A 313 -4.90 3.61 -4.02
C TRP A 313 -4.79 4.62 -5.17
N GLN A 314 -5.73 4.62 -6.11
CA GLN A 314 -5.77 5.58 -7.22
C GLN A 314 -6.52 6.86 -6.86
N SER A 315 -6.94 7.02 -5.60
CA SER A 315 -7.61 8.24 -5.13
C SER A 315 -6.70 9.47 -5.30
N PRO A 316 -7.19 10.58 -5.89
CA PRO A 316 -6.41 11.82 -5.96
C PRO A 316 -6.13 12.43 -4.57
N SER A 317 -6.97 12.14 -3.58
CA SER A 317 -6.84 12.62 -2.19
C SER A 317 -5.66 12.02 -1.45
N LEU A 318 -5.11 10.88 -1.90
CA LEU A 318 -4.01 10.20 -1.22
C LEU A 318 -2.75 11.08 -1.10
N ALA A 319 -2.48 11.91 -2.11
CA ALA A 319 -1.33 12.84 -2.05
C ALA A 319 -1.52 13.91 -0.97
N LEU A 320 -2.74 14.42 -0.82
CA LEU A 320 -3.08 15.38 0.25
C LEU A 320 -2.98 14.71 1.62
N HIS A 321 -3.53 13.51 1.77
CA HIS A 321 -3.47 12.71 2.99
C HIS A 321 -2.01 12.52 3.46
N MET A 322 -1.12 12.11 2.56
CA MET A 322 0.31 11.90 2.87
C MET A 322 1.03 13.20 3.26
N LEU A 323 0.68 14.33 2.64
CA LEU A 323 1.24 15.64 2.98
C LEU A 323 0.78 16.09 4.38
N VAL A 324 -0.52 15.95 4.66
CA VAL A 324 -1.11 16.31 5.95
C VAL A 324 -0.50 15.47 7.07
N HIS A 325 -0.35 14.16 6.88
CA HIS A 325 0.34 13.28 7.82
C HIS A 325 1.79 13.70 8.07
N SER A 326 2.51 14.20 7.06
CA SER A 326 3.86 14.72 7.25
C SER A 326 3.88 15.97 8.14
N VAL A 327 2.95 16.91 7.93
CA VAL A 327 2.80 18.10 8.77
C VAL A 327 2.40 17.73 10.20
N MET A 328 1.43 16.82 10.36
CA MET A 328 0.99 16.32 11.67
C MET A 328 2.13 15.61 12.42
N ALA A 329 2.85 14.72 11.75
CA ALA A 329 3.96 13.98 12.32
C ALA A 329 5.11 14.92 12.72
N GLY A 330 5.44 15.90 11.87
CA GLY A 330 6.43 16.92 12.19
C GLY A 330 6.05 17.75 13.42
N ALA A 331 4.80 18.23 13.48
CA ALA A 331 4.31 19.04 14.59
C ALA A 331 4.28 18.24 15.90
N ALA A 332 3.84 16.97 15.83
CA ALA A 332 3.85 16.06 16.95
C ALA A 332 5.26 15.78 17.46
N VAL A 333 6.23 15.53 16.57
CA VAL A 333 7.61 15.26 16.99
C VAL A 333 8.25 16.49 17.63
N PHE A 334 8.06 17.70 17.09
CA PHE A 334 8.54 18.91 17.76
C PHE A 334 7.83 19.21 19.08
N ALA A 335 6.55 18.85 19.19
CA ALA A 335 5.84 18.90 20.45
C ALA A 335 6.43 17.94 21.51
N LEU A 336 7.11 16.86 21.11
CA LEU A 336 7.87 16.00 22.02
C LEU A 336 9.26 16.57 22.33
N VAL A 337 9.92 17.21 21.36
CA VAL A 337 11.22 17.86 21.55
C VAL A 337 11.15 19.00 22.57
N LEU A 338 10.01 19.69 22.68
CA LEU A 338 9.68 20.66 23.74
C LEU A 338 10.04 20.16 25.15
N LEU A 339 9.87 18.86 25.43
CA LEU A 339 10.20 18.26 26.74
C LEU A 339 11.70 18.34 27.07
N VAL A 340 12.54 18.42 26.05
CA VAL A 340 14.00 18.44 26.17
C VAL A 340 14.55 19.87 26.04
N THR A 341 14.06 20.64 25.07
CA THR A 341 14.62 21.96 24.74
C THR A 341 13.99 23.11 25.52
N GLY A 342 12.85 22.88 26.17
CA GLY A 342 12.03 23.94 26.77
C GLY A 342 11.21 24.70 25.72
N ASN A 343 10.49 25.73 26.17
CA ASN A 343 9.53 26.48 25.36
C ASN A 343 10.19 27.70 24.68
N GLU A 344 10.22 27.71 23.34
CA GLU A 344 10.64 28.85 22.52
C GLU A 344 9.41 29.57 21.91
N ASN A 345 9.53 30.86 21.56
CA ASN A 345 8.41 31.68 21.08
C ASN A 345 7.67 31.09 19.86
N TRP A 346 8.39 30.47 18.92
CA TRP A 346 7.79 29.87 17.72
C TRP A 346 7.03 28.57 18.02
N MET A 347 7.27 27.94 19.17
CA MET A 347 6.60 26.69 19.56
C MET A 347 5.12 26.89 19.91
N SER A 348 4.70 28.14 20.12
CA SER A 348 3.29 28.52 20.21
C SER A 348 2.49 28.18 18.94
N ILE A 349 3.16 28.14 17.78
CA ILE A 349 2.54 27.81 16.49
C ILE A 349 2.19 26.32 16.39
N LEU A 350 2.93 25.45 17.08
CA LEU A 350 2.78 23.99 16.98
C LEU A 350 1.36 23.53 17.28
N GLY A 351 0.74 24.09 18.33
CA GLY A 351 -0.64 23.78 18.69
C GLY A 351 -1.63 24.18 17.58
N MET A 352 -1.48 25.38 17.02
CA MET A 352 -2.33 25.86 15.93
C MET A 352 -2.13 25.04 14.65
N THR A 353 -0.88 24.74 14.28
CA THR A 353 -0.57 23.89 13.13
C THR A 353 -1.16 22.50 13.30
N LEU A 354 -1.08 21.92 14.49
CA LEU A 354 -1.63 20.59 14.77
C LEU A 354 -3.17 20.60 14.71
N ILE A 355 -3.84 21.61 15.25
CA ILE A 355 -5.30 21.78 15.14
C ILE A 355 -5.74 21.87 13.67
N ILE A 356 -5.09 22.73 12.88
CA ILE A 356 -5.41 22.88 11.45
C ILE A 356 -5.16 21.57 10.71
N ALA A 357 -4.01 20.93 10.94
CA ALA A 357 -3.66 19.70 10.26
C ALA A 357 -4.61 18.55 10.61
N LEU A 358 -5.04 18.44 11.87
CA LEU A 358 -6.05 17.46 12.31
C LEU A 358 -7.41 17.70 11.65
N ALA A 359 -7.86 18.96 11.58
CA ALA A 359 -9.11 19.30 10.91
C ALA A 359 -9.07 18.95 9.42
N VAL A 360 -7.97 19.28 8.73
CA VAL A 360 -7.75 18.94 7.32
C VAL A 360 -7.65 17.41 7.15
N ASN A 361 -7.04 16.69 8.09
CA ASN A 361 -6.94 15.23 8.04
C ASN A 361 -8.30 14.55 8.14
N ILE A 362 -9.12 14.94 9.13
CA ILE A 362 -10.49 14.44 9.28
C ILE A 362 -11.29 14.72 8.02
N PHE A 363 -11.20 15.94 7.48
CA PHE A 363 -11.87 16.31 6.24
C PHE A 363 -11.41 15.45 5.05
N THR A 364 -10.11 15.22 4.93
CA THR A 364 -9.52 14.37 3.87
C THR A 364 -9.99 12.93 4.01
N MET A 365 -9.98 12.35 5.21
CA MET A 365 -10.46 10.99 5.46
C MET A 365 -11.95 10.84 5.15
N VAL A 366 -12.78 11.82 5.54
CA VAL A 366 -14.23 11.81 5.22
C VAL A 366 -14.43 11.89 3.72
N THR A 367 -13.70 12.79 3.04
CA THR A 367 -13.81 12.96 1.59
C THR A 367 -13.40 11.68 0.86
N GLU A 368 -12.29 11.05 1.25
CA GLU A 368 -11.80 9.83 0.63
C GLU A 368 -12.75 8.64 0.82
N LEU A 369 -13.37 8.50 2.00
CA LEU A 369 -14.32 7.42 2.28
C LEU A 369 -15.74 7.66 1.72
N THR A 370 -16.09 8.90 1.40
CA THR A 370 -17.42 9.25 0.85
C THR A 370 -17.42 9.46 -0.67
N MET A 371 -16.25 9.71 -1.26
CA MET A 371 -16.12 9.88 -2.70
C MET A 371 -16.59 8.61 -3.43
N THR A 372 -17.45 8.79 -4.43
CA THR A 372 -17.98 7.71 -5.24
C THR A 372 -16.86 7.11 -6.08
N HIS A 373 -16.36 5.94 -5.68
CA HIS A 373 -15.43 5.19 -6.51
C HIS A 373 -16.20 4.51 -7.65
N PRO A 374 -15.69 4.53 -8.89
CA PRO A 374 -16.37 3.89 -10.02
C PRO A 374 -16.36 2.36 -9.94
N SER A 375 -15.48 1.77 -9.12
CA SER A 375 -15.28 0.32 -9.00
C SER A 375 -15.97 -0.26 -7.76
N THR A 376 -16.58 -1.44 -7.89
CA THR A 376 -17.07 -2.24 -6.75
C THR A 376 -15.97 -2.55 -5.74
N ALA A 377 -14.74 -2.77 -6.23
CA ALA A 377 -13.56 -3.09 -5.42
C ALA A 377 -13.27 -2.05 -4.34
N ALA A 378 -13.24 -0.77 -4.72
CA ALA A 378 -13.00 0.32 -3.78
C ALA A 378 -14.16 0.50 -2.77
N HIS A 379 -15.41 0.28 -3.18
CA HIS A 379 -16.54 0.26 -2.24
C HIS A 379 -16.40 -0.85 -1.20
N THR A 380 -15.97 -2.05 -1.59
CA THR A 380 -15.69 -3.15 -0.66
C THR A 380 -14.57 -2.78 0.32
N VAL A 381 -13.54 -2.05 -0.11
CA VAL A 381 -12.48 -1.55 0.79
C VAL A 381 -13.06 -0.59 1.82
N VAL A 382 -13.87 0.39 1.40
CA VAL A 382 -14.50 1.36 2.31
C VAL A 382 -15.40 0.66 3.33
N GLU A 383 -16.18 -0.35 2.90
CA GLU A 383 -17.00 -1.15 3.80
C GLU A 383 -16.13 -1.95 4.79
N MET A 384 -15.02 -2.54 4.32
CA MET A 384 -14.08 -3.26 5.17
C MET A 384 -13.43 -2.37 6.23
N ILE A 385 -13.15 -1.11 5.89
CA ILE A 385 -12.60 -0.09 6.80
C ILE A 385 -13.64 0.35 7.83
N THR A 386 -14.85 0.67 7.39
CA THR A 386 -15.87 1.33 8.23
C THR A 386 -16.71 0.36 9.06
N LYS A 387 -17.04 -0.83 8.52
CA LYS A 387 -17.97 -1.80 9.12
C LYS A 387 -17.38 -3.21 9.25
N GLY A 388 -16.37 -3.53 8.44
CA GLY A 388 -15.77 -4.86 8.38
C GLY A 388 -14.61 -5.07 9.36
N ARG A 389 -13.59 -5.80 8.89
CA ARG A 389 -12.44 -6.27 9.68
C ARG A 389 -11.68 -5.15 10.40
N TYR A 390 -11.57 -3.97 9.78
CA TYR A 390 -10.78 -2.86 10.31
C TYR A 390 -11.58 -1.86 11.16
N LYS A 391 -12.89 -2.08 11.36
CA LYS A 391 -13.79 -1.11 12.01
C LYS A 391 -13.30 -0.62 13.37
N ASN A 392 -12.79 -1.53 14.21
CA ASN A 392 -12.36 -1.17 15.56
C ASN A 392 -11.08 -0.34 15.50
N MET A 393 -10.13 -0.74 14.66
CA MET A 393 -8.88 -0.01 14.48
C MET A 393 -9.13 1.37 13.85
N PHE A 394 -10.08 1.45 12.90
CA PHE A 394 -10.45 2.69 12.25
C PHE A 394 -11.17 3.65 13.22
N TRP A 395 -12.31 3.25 13.79
CA TRP A 395 -13.11 4.17 14.62
C TRP A 395 -12.44 4.49 15.95
N ILE A 396 -11.89 3.49 16.65
CA ILE A 396 -11.34 3.69 17.99
C ILE A 396 -9.95 4.31 17.91
N VAL A 397 -9.05 3.74 17.11
CA VAL A 397 -7.64 4.16 17.11
C VAL A 397 -7.41 5.32 16.15
N ALA A 398 -7.77 5.19 14.87
CA ALA A 398 -7.49 6.23 13.89
C ALA A 398 -8.35 7.49 14.10
N VAL A 399 -9.69 7.34 14.21
CA VAL A 399 -10.61 8.47 14.30
C VAL A 399 -10.66 9.06 15.71
N ILE A 400 -11.04 8.29 16.72
CA ILE A 400 -11.23 8.81 18.08
C ILE A 400 -9.89 9.16 18.72
N LEU A 401 -9.01 8.17 18.90
CA LEU A 401 -7.75 8.35 19.62
C LEU A 401 -6.76 9.22 18.84
N GLY A 402 -6.66 9.02 17.52
CA GLY A 402 -5.69 9.68 16.67
C GLY A 402 -6.05 11.10 16.21
N ASN A 403 -7.35 11.41 16.11
CA ASN A 403 -7.80 12.68 15.52
C ASN A 403 -8.73 13.48 16.44
N VAL A 404 -9.88 12.92 16.84
CA VAL A 404 -10.93 13.66 17.57
C VAL A 404 -10.50 14.03 18.98
N LEU A 405 -9.93 13.07 19.72
CA LEU A 405 -9.45 13.29 21.10
C LEU A 405 -8.33 14.35 21.17
N PRO A 406 -7.22 14.25 20.39
CA PRO A 406 -6.19 15.28 20.42
C PRO A 406 -6.71 16.64 19.95
N LEU A 407 -7.62 16.69 18.97
CA LEU A 407 -8.24 17.95 18.53
C LEU A 407 -9.05 18.60 19.66
N ALA A 408 -9.90 17.82 20.35
CA ALA A 408 -10.69 18.31 21.48
C ALA A 408 -9.80 18.80 22.63
N LEU A 409 -8.76 18.02 22.97
CA LEU A 409 -7.81 18.38 24.03
C LEU A 409 -7.11 19.71 23.74
N LEU A 410 -6.66 19.93 22.49
CA LEU A 410 -5.97 21.15 22.09
C LEU A 410 -6.88 22.38 22.08
N ILE A 411 -8.18 22.22 21.79
CA ILE A 411 -9.15 23.33 21.75
C ILE A 411 -9.63 23.70 23.16
N PHE A 412 -9.98 22.72 23.99
CA PHE A 412 -10.64 22.98 25.28
C PHE A 412 -9.68 23.14 26.46
N ALA A 413 -8.47 22.58 26.39
CA ALA A 413 -7.49 22.65 27.48
C ALA A 413 -6.06 22.87 26.95
N PRO A 414 -5.79 24.02 26.29
CA PRO A 414 -4.47 24.28 25.73
C PRO A 414 -3.43 24.41 26.85
N SER A 415 -2.54 23.43 26.95
CA SER A 415 -1.38 23.45 27.84
C SER A 415 -0.21 22.69 27.21
N ALA A 416 1.01 22.96 27.66
CA ALA A 416 2.21 22.30 27.14
C ALA A 416 2.18 20.77 27.36
N THR A 417 1.68 20.33 28.53
CA THR A 417 1.50 18.90 28.82
C THR A 417 0.45 18.27 27.92
N VAL A 418 -0.68 18.96 27.71
CA VAL A 418 -1.73 18.49 26.78
C VAL A 418 -1.21 18.40 25.34
N LEU A 419 -0.39 19.35 24.90
CA LEU A 419 0.25 19.30 23.57
C LEU A 419 1.14 18.06 23.42
N THR A 420 1.92 17.70 24.44
CA THR A 420 2.78 16.50 24.39
C THR A 420 1.96 15.21 24.37
N ILE A 421 0.87 15.14 25.14
CA ILE A 421 -0.05 13.99 25.13
C ILE A 421 -0.72 13.88 23.77
N ALA A 422 -1.25 14.99 23.24
CA ALA A 422 -1.85 15.03 21.92
C ALA A 422 -0.87 14.58 20.83
N ALA A 423 0.40 14.97 20.91
CA ALA A 423 1.43 14.54 19.97
C ALA A 423 1.62 13.02 19.92
N VAL A 424 1.67 12.35 21.08
CA VAL A 424 1.77 10.88 21.14
C VAL A 424 0.54 10.22 20.52
N LEU A 425 -0.65 10.71 20.85
CA LEU A 425 -1.90 10.19 20.30
C LEU A 425 -1.98 10.36 18.78
N VAL A 426 -1.54 11.50 18.25
CA VAL A 426 -1.48 11.78 16.82
C VAL A 426 -0.53 10.81 16.10
N LEU A 427 0.65 10.53 16.65
CA LEU A 427 1.58 9.57 16.05
C LEU A 427 1.00 8.14 16.01
N ILE A 428 0.31 7.72 17.07
CA ILE A 428 -0.42 6.43 17.10
C ILE A 428 -1.54 6.42 16.05
N GLY A 429 -2.28 7.53 15.94
CA GLY A 429 -3.32 7.73 14.94
C GLY A 429 -2.80 7.59 13.52
N ILE A 430 -1.70 8.28 13.19
CA ILE A 430 -1.06 8.22 11.87
C ILE A 430 -0.64 6.78 11.56
N TYR A 431 0.05 6.09 12.48
CA TYR A 431 0.45 4.70 12.26
C TYR A 431 -0.75 3.79 11.99
N ALA A 432 -1.85 3.96 12.74
CA ALA A 432 -3.05 3.16 12.56
C ALA A 432 -3.72 3.44 11.21
N THR A 433 -3.86 4.71 10.82
CA THR A 433 -4.41 5.11 9.52
C THR A 433 -3.57 4.55 8.38
N GLU A 434 -2.25 4.74 8.42
CA GLU A 434 -1.34 4.23 7.38
C GLU A 434 -1.40 2.70 7.28
N LYS A 435 -1.49 1.98 8.40
CA LYS A 435 -1.66 0.52 8.39
C LYS A 435 -2.94 0.10 7.66
N ILE A 436 -4.06 0.76 7.97
CA ILE A 436 -5.35 0.46 7.34
C ILE A 436 -5.30 0.76 5.83
N TRP A 437 -4.74 1.91 5.44
CA TRP A 437 -4.66 2.33 4.04
C TRP A 437 -3.72 1.45 3.21
N VAL A 438 -2.69 0.87 3.83
CA VAL A 438 -1.80 -0.10 3.18
C VAL A 438 -2.45 -1.49 3.09
N GLU A 439 -3.02 -2.02 4.17
CA GLU A 439 -3.47 -3.42 4.17
C GLU A 439 -4.84 -3.63 3.52
N ALA A 440 -5.82 -2.72 3.74
CA ALA A 440 -7.20 -2.96 3.32
C ALA A 440 -7.36 -3.17 1.80
N PRO A 441 -6.71 -2.38 0.92
CA PRO A 441 -6.80 -2.60 -0.53
C PRO A 441 -6.17 -3.91 -1.01
N GLN A 442 -5.15 -4.41 -0.31
CA GLN A 442 -4.46 -5.66 -0.66
C GLN A 442 -5.34 -6.89 -0.46
N ARG A 443 -6.33 -6.81 0.44
CA ARG A 443 -7.25 -7.92 0.74
C ARG A 443 -8.34 -8.12 -0.30
N ILE A 444 -8.50 -7.21 -1.26
CA ILE A 444 -9.45 -7.39 -2.36
C ILE A 444 -8.91 -8.45 -3.32
N PRO A 445 -9.68 -9.52 -3.63
CA PRO A 445 -9.25 -10.50 -4.61
C PRO A 445 -9.16 -9.87 -5.99
N LEU A 446 -8.04 -10.10 -6.68
CA LEU A 446 -7.81 -9.62 -8.04
C LEU A 446 -7.94 -10.72 -9.09
N ALA A 447 -7.86 -11.98 -8.67
CA ALA A 447 -7.93 -13.14 -9.53
C ALA A 447 -9.04 -14.08 -9.13
#